data_AF-A0A2P6R0Z4-F1
#
_entry.id   AF-A0A2P6R0Z4-F1
#
_cell.length_a   1.000
_cell.length_b   1.000
_cell.length_c   1.000
_cell.angle_alpha   90.00
_cell.angle_beta   90.00
_cell.angle_gamma   90.00
#
_symmetry.space_group_name_H-M   'P 1'
#
loop_
_entity.id
_entity.type
_entity.pdbx_description
1 polymer ?
#
loop_
_entity_poly.entity_id
_entity_poly.type
_entity_poly.pdbx_seq_one_letter_code
_entity_poly.pdbx_strand_id
1 'polypeptide(L)' 'MTYPYARFFHEVDLELMESITKVNMEAPSWVTRAVLTGMLKKKKGAIINIGSDLSEDPSLPLYTLYAASNKS' A
#
# COMPACT_ATOMS: atom_id res chain seq x y z
N MET A 1 -3.42 -0.69 7.07
CA MET A 1 -3.01 -0.80 8.49
C MET A 1 -2.14 0.42 8.81
N THR A 2 -2.63 1.35 9.63
CA THR A 2 -1.88 2.55 10.07
C THR A 2 -1.11 2.22 11.34
N TYR A 3 0.15 2.67 11.47
CA TYR A 3 0.94 2.44 12.68
C TYR A 3 0.50 3.33 13.85
N PRO A 4 0.67 2.87 15.09
CA PRO A 4 0.02 3.48 16.27
C PRO A 4 0.52 4.89 16.64
N TYR A 5 1.60 5.39 16.03
CA TYR A 5 2.13 6.72 16.34
C TYR A 5 2.50 7.48 15.07
N ALA A 6 1.85 8.63 14.91
CA ALA A 6 2.15 9.62 13.89
C ALA A 6 3.56 10.20 14.16
N ARG A 7 4.51 9.97 13.27
CA ARG A 7 5.94 10.34 13.39
C ARG A 7 6.36 11.15 12.17
N PHE A 8 7.26 12.10 12.32
CA PHE A 8 7.83 12.76 11.14
C PHE A 8 8.61 11.74 10.30
N PHE A 9 8.74 11.97 8.99
CA PHE A 9 9.42 11.03 8.07
C PHE A 9 10.82 10.59 8.54
N HIS A 10 11.57 11.48 9.20
CA HIS A 10 12.91 11.21 9.73
C HIS A 10 12.92 10.48 11.09
N GLU A 11 11.76 10.31 11.71
CA GLU A 11 11.58 9.61 12.99
C GLU A 11 10.99 8.21 12.81
N VAL A 12 10.63 7.83 11.58
CA VAL A 12 10.18 6.48 11.23
C VAL A 12 11.42 5.62 11.00
N ASP A 13 11.54 4.51 11.72
CA ASP A 13 12.66 3.59 11.51
C ASP A 13 12.54 2.85 10.15
N LEU A 14 13.68 2.40 9.63
CA LEU A 14 13.76 1.76 8.31
C LEU A 14 12.99 0.44 8.24
N GLU A 15 12.94 -0.32 9.33
CA GLU A 15 12.21 -1.59 9.41
C GLU A 15 10.69 -1.37 9.30
N LEU A 16 10.21 -0.29 9.90
CA LEU A 16 8.84 0.18 9.84
C LEU A 16 8.48 0.68 8.44
N MET A 17 9.39 1.41 7.77
CA MET A 17 9.20 1.81 6.37
C MET A 17 9.15 0.60 5.41
N GLU A 18 10.08 -0.34 5.56
CA GLU A 18 10.15 -1.53 4.73
C GLU A 18 8.92 -2.42 4.90
N SER A 19 8.45 -2.59 6.14
CA SER A 19 7.27 -3.41 6.41
C SER A 19 6.00 -2.83 5.77
N ILE A 20 5.76 -1.51 5.82
CA ILE A 20 4.64 -0.87 5.10
C ILE A 20 4.76 -1.13 3.59
N THR A 21 5.95 -0.89 3.05
CA THR A 21 6.19 -0.98 1.61
C THR A 21 5.95 -2.41 1.12
N LYS A 22 6.44 -3.41 1.86
CA LYS A 22 6.23 -4.83 1.57
C LYS A 22 4.74 -5.19 1.55
N VAL A 23 3.96 -4.77 2.56
CA VAL A 23 2.55 -5.19 2.68
C VAL A 23 1.60 -4.43 1.76
N ASN A 24 1.84 -3.13 1.50
CA ASN A 24 0.91 -2.29 0.74
C ASN A 24 1.30 -2.12 -0.74
N MET A 25 2.58 -2.28 -1.12
CA MET A 25 3.03 -2.08 -2.51
C MET A 25 3.51 -3.38 -3.15
N GLU A 26 4.44 -4.08 -2.50
CA GLU A 26 5.06 -5.28 -3.09
C GLU A 26 4.07 -6.45 -3.13
N ALA A 27 3.42 -6.76 -2.01
CA ALA A 27 2.51 -7.90 -1.93
C ALA A 27 1.34 -7.82 -2.93
N PRO A 28 0.60 -6.70 -3.06
CA PRO A 28 -0.45 -6.59 -4.07
C PRO A 28 0.06 -6.74 -5.51
N SER A 29 1.28 -6.25 -5.78
CA SER A 29 1.93 -6.39 -7.10
C SER A 29 2.24 -7.85 -7.42
N TRP A 30 2.78 -8.60 -6.46
CA TRP A 30 3.07 -10.04 -6.62
C TRP A 30 1.79 -10.87 -6.76
N VAL A 31 0.78 -10.60 -5.94
CA VAL A 31 -0.52 -11.29 -6.03
C VAL A 31 -1.18 -11.02 -7.37
N THR A 32 -1.20 -9.75 -7.82
CA THR A 32 -1.72 -9.36 -9.13
C THR A 32 -1.00 -10.13 -10.24
N ARG A 33 0.34 -10.15 -10.22
CA ARG A 33 1.14 -10.88 -11.22
C ARG A 33 0.85 -12.37 -11.24
N ALA A 34 0.66 -12.99 -10.07
CA ALA A 34 0.36 -14.41 -9.94
C ALA A 34 -1.00 -14.79 -10.54
N VAL A 35 -2.04 -13.96 -10.31
CA VAL A 35 -3.41 -14.29 -10.75
C VAL A 35 -3.75 -13.79 -12.16
N LEU A 36 -3.09 -12.72 -12.62
CA LEU A 36 -3.40 -12.06 -13.90
C LEU A 36 -3.30 -13.00 -15.09
N THR A 37 -2.26 -13.83 -15.15
CA THR A 37 -2.08 -14.81 -16.25
C THR A 37 -3.27 -15.76 -16.37
N GLY A 38 -3.83 -16.19 -15.23
CA GLY A 38 -5.01 -17.07 -15.21
C GLY A 38 -6.29 -16.34 -15.63
N MET A 39 -6.48 -15.10 -15.18
CA MET A 39 -7.63 -14.26 -15.55
C MET A 39 -7.65 -13.95 -17.05
N LEU A 40 -6.49 -13.64 -17.64
CA LEU A 40 -6.34 -13.39 -19.08
C LEU A 40 -6.69 -14.62 -19.91
N LYS A 41 -6.19 -15.80 -19.53
CA LYS A 41 -6.52 -17.08 -20.21
C LYS A 41 -8.01 -17.38 -20.19
N LYS A 42 -8.68 -17.09 -19.07
CA LYS A 42 -10.12 -17.32 -18.89
C LYS A 42 -10.99 -16.19 -19.44
N LYS A 43 -10.39 -15.07 -19.88
CA LYS A 43 -11.06 -13.81 -20.24
C LYS A 43 -12.08 -13.37 -19.19
N LYS A 44 -11.81 -13.67 -17.91
CA LYS A 44 -12.74 -13.48 -16.80
C LYS A 44 -11.97 -13.34 -15.49
N GLY A 45 -12.24 -12.27 -14.75
CA GLY A 45 -11.66 -11.99 -13.45
C GLY A 45 -11.74 -10.50 -13.10
N ALA A 46 -11.67 -10.18 -11.82
CA ALA A 46 -11.55 -8.82 -11.31
C ALA A 46 -10.57 -8.83 -10.14
N ILE A 47 -9.75 -7.79 -10.05
CA ILE A 47 -8.84 -7.55 -8.92
C ILE A 47 -9.31 -6.26 -8.27
N ILE A 48 -9.53 -6.30 -6.96
CA ILE A 48 -9.95 -5.14 -6.17
C ILE A 48 -8.88 -4.94 -5.09
N ASN A 49 -8.10 -3.87 -5.22
CA ASN A 49 -7.16 -3.43 -4.19
C ASN A 49 -7.88 -2.46 -3.25
N ILE A 50 -7.63 -2.57 -1.95
CA ILE A 50 -8.20 -1.68 -0.94
C ILE A 50 -7.17 -0.58 -0.66
N GLY A 51 -7.46 0.63 -1.10
CA GLY A 51 -6.72 1.85 -0.73
C GLY A 51 -7.27 2.48 0.53
N SER A 52 -6.74 3.66 0.90
CA SER A 52 -7.17 4.39 2.10
C SER A 52 -7.21 5.88 1.84
N ASP A 53 -8.35 6.54 2.06
CA ASP A 53 -8.55 7.99 1.84
C ASP A 53 -7.57 8.88 2.63
N LEU A 54 -7.02 8.37 3.74
CA LEU A 54 -5.94 9.02 4.48
C LEU A 54 -4.69 9.29 3.61
N SER A 55 -4.54 8.65 2.45
CA SER A 55 -3.46 8.95 1.49
C SER A 55 -3.64 10.26 0.72
N GLU A 56 -4.85 10.82 0.73
CA GLU A 56 -5.20 12.01 -0.03
C GLU A 56 -5.47 13.23 0.86
N ASP A 57 -5.45 13.07 2.19
CA ASP A 57 -5.68 14.14 3.16
C ASP A 57 -4.38 14.93 3.46
N PRO A 58 -4.25 16.19 2.99
CA PRO A 58 -3.07 17.01 3.24
C PRO A 58 -2.94 17.47 4.70
N SER A 59 -3.97 17.29 5.53
CA SER A 59 -3.96 17.66 6.96
C SER A 59 -3.26 16.62 7.85
N LEU A 60 -2.82 15.50 7.29
CA LEU A 60 -2.13 14.41 7.98
C LEU A 60 -0.64 14.27 7.57
N PRO A 61 0.22 15.29 7.78
CA PRO A 61 1.62 15.30 7.33
C PRO A 61 2.50 14.24 8.02
N LEU A 62 1.98 13.59 9.06
CA LEU A 62 2.67 12.56 9.85
C LEU A 62 2.41 11.12 9.33
N TYR A 63 1.64 10.97 8.25
CA TYR A 63 1.33 9.68 7.62
C TYR A 63 1.85 9.54 6.19
N THR A 64 2.83 10.36 5.78
CA THR A 64 3.35 10.45 4.41
C THR A 64 3.73 9.10 3.78
N LEU A 65 4.31 8.17 4.54
CA LEU A 65 4.66 6.82 4.06
C LEU A 65 3.45 5.91 3.88
N TYR A 66 2.48 5.99 4.79
CA TYR A 66 1.22 5.29 4.64
C TYR A 66 0.42 5.82 3.45
N ALA A 67 0.42 7.15 3.27
CA ALA A 67 -0.19 7.82 2.14
C ALA A 67 0.43 7.39 0.82
N ALA A 68 1.77 7.39 0.72
CA ALA A 68 2.47 7.01 -0.50
C ALA A 68 2.25 5.53 -0.89
N SER A 69 2.09 4.64 0.09
CA SER A 69 1.97 3.19 -0.15
C SER A 69 0.54 2.70 -0.37
N ASN A 70 -0.48 3.49 -0.03
CA ASN A 70 -1.90 3.15 -0.22
C ASN A 70 -2.62 4.07 -1.21
N LYS A 71 -1.86 4.90 -1.95
CA LYS A 71 -2.40 5.70 -3.03
C LYS A 71 -2.71 4.78 -4.20
N SER A 72 -3.99 4.69 -4.57
CA SER A 72 -4.44 3.92 -5.73
C SER A 72 -4.18 4.67 -7.04
#